data_AF-D5U9V1-F1
#
_entry.id   AF-D5U9V1-F1
#
_cell.length_a   1.000
_cell.length_b   1.000
_cell.length_c   1.000
_cell.angle_alpha   90.00
_cell.angle_beta   90.00
_cell.angle_gamma   90.00
#
_symmetry.space_group_name_H-M   'P 1'
#
loop_
_entity.id
_entity.type
_entity.pdbx_description
1 polymer ?
#
loop_
_entity_poly.entity_id
_entity_poly.type
_entity_poly.pdbx_seq_one_letter_code
_entity_poly.pdbx_strand_id
1 'polypeptide(L)'
;MKKRGEVNIAIADYLYDNFNFVSNHITINIENSDLRHIIISRWYYGLYLIAKDYLVNIKGIVDLSKYFKHKSNKEHDIKSIWSRLADFFEEYHSDILQGEELARLREYYEYSGNLCSDIDFNNARRIFNEIYEILNTF
;
A
#
# COMPACT_ATOMS: atom_id res chain seq x y z
N MET A 1 -9.95 -11.94 1.94
CA MET A 1 -9.48 -10.53 1.87
C MET A 1 -8.58 -10.29 0.65
N LYS A 2 -7.77 -11.27 0.23
CA LYS A 2 -6.90 -11.22 -0.97
C LYS A 2 -7.60 -10.65 -2.22
N LYS A 3 -8.76 -11.20 -2.62
CA LYS A 3 -9.56 -10.70 -3.76
C LYS A 3 -9.91 -9.20 -3.69
N ARG A 4 -10.19 -8.65 -2.49
CA ARG A 4 -10.45 -7.21 -2.35
C ARG A 4 -9.16 -6.39 -2.49
N GLY A 5 -8.02 -6.95 -2.09
CA GLY A 5 -6.70 -6.38 -2.34
C GLY A 5 -6.41 -6.31 -3.83
N GLU A 6 -6.57 -7.42 -4.55
CA GLU A 6 -6.39 -7.51 -6.01
C GLU A 6 -7.27 -6.51 -6.77
N VAL A 7 -8.53 -6.31 -6.35
CA VAL A 7 -9.40 -5.28 -6.94
C VAL A 7 -8.84 -3.87 -6.75
N ASN A 8 -8.26 -3.54 -5.59
CA ASN A 8 -7.64 -2.23 -5.40
C ASN A 8 -6.42 -2.05 -6.32
N ILE A 9 -5.60 -3.09 -6.46
CA ILE A 9 -4.43 -3.08 -7.35
C ILE A 9 -4.86 -2.90 -8.81
N ALA A 10 -5.83 -3.67 -9.28
CA ALA A 10 -6.35 -3.56 -10.65
C ALA A 10 -6.89 -2.15 -10.97
N ILE A 11 -7.55 -1.50 -10.00
CA ILE A 11 -8.00 -0.11 -10.15
C ILE A 11 -6.81 0.85 -10.21
N ALA A 12 -5.81 0.67 -9.35
CA ALA A 12 -4.61 1.50 -9.34
C ALA A 12 -3.86 1.42 -10.67
N ASP A 13 -3.68 0.21 -11.19
CA ASP A 13 -2.98 -0.05 -12.44
C ASP A 13 -3.76 0.52 -13.63
N TYR A 14 -5.09 0.36 -13.65
CA TYR A 14 -5.93 0.99 -14.66
C TYR A 14 -5.77 2.52 -14.66
N LEU A 15 -5.78 3.16 -13.49
CA LEU A 15 -5.61 4.62 -13.37
C LEU A 15 -4.19 5.05 -13.77
N TYR A 16 -3.18 4.25 -13.44
CA TYR A 16 -1.79 4.49 -13.82
C TYR A 16 -1.59 4.44 -15.34
N ASP A 17 -2.13 3.41 -16.00
CA ASP A 17 -1.99 3.22 -17.45
C ASP A 17 -2.79 4.26 -18.25
N ASN A 18 -3.90 4.75 -17.68
CA ASN A 18 -4.83 5.68 -18.34
C ASN A 18 -4.72 7.11 -17.81
N PHE A 19 -3.60 7.45 -17.18
CA PHE A 19 -3.39 8.70 -16.48
C PHE A 19 -3.76 9.95 -17.30
N ASN A 20 -3.30 10.01 -18.56
CA ASN A 20 -3.58 11.10 -19.50
C ASN A 20 -5.02 11.10 -20.02
N PHE A 21 -5.68 9.95 -20.09
CA PHE A 21 -7.06 9.86 -20.55
C PHE A 21 -8.01 10.40 -19.49
N VAL A 22 -7.77 10.03 -18.22
CA VAL A 22 -8.60 10.40 -17.07
C VAL A 22 -8.58 11.91 -16.82
N SER A 23 -7.41 12.55 -16.80
CA SER A 23 -7.29 14.00 -16.57
C SER A 23 -7.96 14.84 -17.67
N ASN A 24 -8.02 14.34 -18.90
CA ASN A 24 -8.61 15.06 -20.04
C ASN A 24 -10.14 14.96 -20.16
N HIS A 25 -10.80 14.00 -19.49
CA HIS A 25 -12.22 13.69 -19.72
C HIS A 25 -13.13 13.93 -18.51
N ILE A 26 -12.59 14.20 -17.33
CA ILE A 26 -13.40 14.53 -16.14
C ILE A 26 -13.58 16.05 -16.12
N THR A 27 -14.84 16.52 -16.04
CA THR A 27 -15.23 17.95 -15.97
C THR A 27 -14.78 18.66 -14.67
N ILE A 28 -14.11 17.92 -13.80
CA ILE A 28 -13.44 18.38 -12.59
C ILE A 28 -11.98 18.51 -13.01
N ASN A 29 -11.37 19.70 -12.89
CA ASN A 29 -9.93 19.90 -13.11
C ASN A 29 -9.14 19.05 -12.09
N ILE A 30 -8.96 17.77 -12.39
CA ILE A 30 -8.12 16.85 -11.66
C ILE A 30 -6.78 16.90 -12.39
N GLU A 31 -5.80 17.54 -11.78
CA GLU A 31 -4.45 17.49 -12.30
C GLU A 31 -3.91 16.06 -12.17
N ASN A 32 -2.96 15.70 -13.01
CA ASN A 32 -2.29 14.41 -12.96
C ASN A 32 -1.73 14.12 -11.54
N SER A 33 -1.21 15.14 -10.85
CA SER A 33 -0.78 15.09 -9.45
C SER A 33 -1.87 14.66 -8.46
N ASP A 34 -3.14 14.97 -8.75
CA ASP A 34 -4.31 14.56 -7.97
C ASP A 34 -4.63 13.06 -8.15
N LEU A 35 -4.33 12.45 -9.30
CA LEU A 35 -4.55 11.02 -9.49
C LEU A 35 -3.53 10.15 -8.76
N ARG A 36 -2.32 10.66 -8.54
CA ARG A 36 -1.21 9.90 -7.92
C ARG A 36 -1.51 9.48 -6.50
N HIS A 37 -2.09 10.36 -5.68
CA HIS A 37 -2.41 9.98 -4.32
C HIS A 37 -3.49 8.89 -4.28
N ILE A 38 -4.46 8.94 -5.21
CA ILE A 38 -5.47 7.87 -5.34
C ILE A 38 -4.79 6.55 -5.68
N ILE A 39 -3.88 6.55 -6.65
CA ILE A 39 -3.11 5.36 -7.05
C ILE A 39 -2.30 4.82 -5.87
N ILE A 40 -1.53 5.66 -5.17
CA ILE A 40 -0.76 5.26 -3.98
C ILE A 40 -1.68 4.66 -2.91
N SER A 41 -2.83 5.29 -2.63
CA SER A 41 -3.81 4.78 -1.68
C SER A 41 -4.32 3.40 -2.06
N ARG A 42 -4.61 3.18 -3.35
CA ARG A 42 -5.10 1.90 -3.86
C ARG A 42 -4.02 0.82 -3.82
N TRP A 43 -2.79 1.11 -4.25
CA TRP A 43 -1.66 0.19 -4.10
C TRP A 43 -1.45 -0.21 -2.64
N TYR A 44 -1.41 0.76 -1.73
CA TYR A 44 -1.24 0.51 -0.30
C TYR A 44 -2.34 -0.39 0.29
N TYR A 45 -3.61 -0.04 0.07
CA TYR A 45 -4.71 -0.84 0.58
C TYR A 45 -4.77 -2.22 -0.08
N GLY A 46 -4.36 -2.33 -1.34
CA GLY A 46 -4.17 -3.59 -2.05
C GLY A 46 -3.24 -4.53 -1.28
N LEU A 47 -2.00 -4.09 -1.06
CA LEU A 47 -1.00 -4.86 -0.33
C LEU A 47 -1.40 -5.14 1.12
N TYR A 48 -1.96 -4.14 1.81
CA TYR A 48 -2.42 -4.31 3.20
C TYR A 48 -3.46 -5.43 3.32
N LEU A 49 -4.42 -5.52 2.40
CA LEU A 49 -5.46 -6.55 2.42
C LEU A 49 -4.91 -7.93 2.08
N ILE A 50 -3.92 -8.03 1.20
CA ILE A 50 -3.23 -9.29 0.87
C ILE A 50 -2.38 -9.75 2.06
N ALA A 51 -1.57 -8.87 2.64
CA ALA A 51 -0.79 -9.15 3.85
C ALA A 51 -1.68 -9.59 5.01
N LYS A 52 -2.81 -8.91 5.22
CA LYS A 52 -3.79 -9.28 6.24
C LYS A 52 -4.42 -10.65 5.96
N ASP A 53 -4.70 -10.96 4.71
CA ASP A 53 -5.21 -12.27 4.30
C ASP A 53 -4.21 -13.38 4.67
N TYR A 54 -2.93 -13.19 4.35
CA TYR A 54 -1.86 -14.13 4.68
C TYR A 54 -1.75 -14.35 6.19
N LEU A 55 -1.63 -13.27 6.97
CA LEU A 55 -1.46 -13.38 8.41
C LEU A 55 -2.65 -14.08 9.09
N VAL A 56 -3.88 -13.73 8.70
CA VAL A 56 -5.09 -14.28 9.33
C VAL A 56 -5.40 -15.69 8.83
N ASN A 57 -5.48 -15.88 7.52
CA ASN A 57 -6.02 -17.10 6.93
C ASN A 57 -4.95 -18.17 6.68
N ILE A 58 -3.70 -17.78 6.46
CA ILE A 58 -2.59 -18.72 6.19
C ILE A 58 -1.79 -19.00 7.47
N LYS A 59 -1.47 -17.95 8.26
CA LYS A 59 -0.68 -18.10 9.50
C LYS A 59 -1.52 -18.23 10.77
N GLY A 60 -2.83 -18.02 10.71
CA GLY A 60 -3.71 -18.12 11.88
C GLY A 60 -3.48 -17.03 12.93
N ILE A 61 -2.85 -15.91 12.57
CA ILE A 61 -2.60 -14.79 13.47
C ILE A 61 -3.88 -13.96 13.60
N VAL A 62 -4.48 -14.01 14.78
CA VAL A 62 -5.65 -13.20 15.12
C VAL A 62 -5.20 -12.02 15.99
N ASP A 63 -5.32 -10.81 15.46
CA ASP A 63 -5.10 -9.60 16.24
C ASP A 63 -6.32 -9.33 17.14
N LEU A 64 -6.15 -9.51 18.46
CA LEU A 64 -7.18 -9.26 19.47
C LEU A 64 -7.70 -7.82 19.46
N SER A 65 -6.93 -6.88 18.90
CA SER A 65 -7.28 -5.45 18.83
C SER A 65 -8.15 -5.07 17.61
N LYS A 66 -8.67 -6.06 16.85
CA LYS A 66 -9.47 -5.92 15.61
C LYS A 66 -8.76 -5.27 14.42
N TYR A 67 -7.61 -4.59 14.60
CA TYR A 67 -6.93 -3.88 13.53
C TYR A 67 -5.40 -4.03 13.59
N PHE A 68 -4.84 -4.70 12.60
CA PHE A 68 -3.39 -4.64 12.35
C PHE A 68 -2.98 -3.19 12.09
N LYS A 69 -1.97 -2.74 12.80
CA LYS A 69 -1.46 -1.37 12.72
C LYS A 69 -0.69 -1.15 11.43
N HIS A 70 -0.81 0.05 10.87
CA HIS A 70 -0.15 0.44 9.61
C HIS A 70 1.33 0.78 9.79
N LYS A 71 1.71 1.22 11.01
CA LYS A 71 3.07 1.62 11.40
C LYS A 71 3.42 1.07 12.78
N SER A 72 4.71 0.84 13.01
CA SER A 72 5.20 0.41 14.31
C SER A 72 5.34 1.59 15.26
N ASN A 73 5.13 1.35 16.55
CA ASN A 73 5.47 2.30 17.62
C ASN A 73 6.35 1.59 18.64
N LYS A 74 7.63 1.98 18.70
CA LYS A 74 8.62 1.36 19.58
C LYS A 74 8.39 1.66 21.06
N GLU A 75 7.87 2.85 21.39
CA GLU A 75 7.62 3.27 22.77
C GLU A 75 6.50 2.46 23.43
N HIS A 76 5.57 1.95 22.63
CA HIS A 76 4.42 1.16 23.08
C HIS A 76 4.49 -0.32 22.67
N ASP A 77 5.64 -0.80 22.18
CA ASP A 77 5.84 -2.18 21.68
C ASP A 77 4.75 -2.63 20.68
N ILE A 78 4.36 -1.71 19.79
CA ILE A 78 3.35 -1.97 18.77
C ILE A 78 4.06 -2.32 17.46
N LYS A 79 3.95 -3.58 17.02
CA LYS A 79 4.38 -4.01 15.67
C LYS A 79 3.32 -3.70 14.61
N SER A 80 3.74 -3.11 13.49
CA SER A 80 2.89 -2.98 12.30
C SER A 80 2.57 -4.33 11.66
N ILE A 81 1.62 -4.33 10.72
CA ILE A 81 1.36 -5.47 9.85
C ILE A 81 2.62 -5.87 9.08
N TRP A 82 3.44 -4.90 8.68
CA TRP A 82 4.64 -5.11 7.88
C TRP A 82 5.74 -5.75 8.70
N SER A 83 5.96 -5.29 9.94
CA SER A 83 6.93 -5.94 10.84
C SER A 83 6.50 -7.36 11.18
N ARG A 84 5.20 -7.60 11.40
CA ARG A 84 4.68 -8.96 11.63
C ARG A 84 4.82 -9.84 10.40
N LEU A 85 4.66 -9.29 9.20
CA LEU A 85 4.81 -10.01 7.95
C LEU A 85 6.27 -10.33 7.68
N ALA A 86 7.18 -9.39 7.93
CA ALA A 86 8.62 -9.54 7.73
C ALA A 86 9.20 -10.68 8.58
N ASP A 87 8.66 -10.95 9.77
CA ASP A 87 9.01 -12.11 10.61
C ASP A 87 8.79 -13.47 9.88
N PHE A 88 7.98 -13.52 8.81
CA PHE A 88 7.73 -14.72 7.98
C PHE A 88 8.47 -14.74 6.65
N PHE A 89 9.12 -13.65 6.26
CA PHE A 89 9.84 -13.51 4.99
C PHE A 89 11.24 -12.96 5.27
N GLU A 90 12.06 -13.75 5.98
CA GLU A 90 13.37 -13.32 6.48
C GLU A 90 14.31 -12.83 5.37
N GLU A 91 14.30 -13.50 4.20
CA GLU A 91 15.08 -13.10 3.02
C GLU A 91 14.68 -11.71 2.49
N TYR A 92 13.41 -11.34 2.62
CA TYR A 92 12.85 -10.08 2.13
C TYR A 92 12.50 -9.10 3.26
N HIS A 93 13.10 -9.28 4.43
CA HIS A 93 12.70 -8.57 5.64
C HIS A 93 12.78 -7.05 5.47
N SER A 94 13.86 -6.53 4.86
CA SER A 94 14.00 -5.09 4.57
C SER A 94 12.92 -4.59 3.63
N ASP A 95 12.57 -5.38 2.61
CA ASP A 95 11.65 -4.98 1.56
C ASP A 95 10.21 -4.92 2.07
N ILE A 96 9.80 -5.92 2.85
CA ILE A 96 8.49 -5.91 3.49
C ILE A 96 8.34 -4.72 4.46
N LEU A 97 9.39 -4.37 5.21
CA LEU A 97 9.34 -3.22 6.11
C LEU A 97 9.12 -1.89 5.39
N GLN A 98 9.48 -1.77 4.11
CA GLN A 98 9.17 -0.59 3.30
C GLN A 98 7.65 -0.35 3.17
N GLY A 99 6.80 -1.33 3.49
CA GLY A 99 5.35 -1.14 3.56
C GLY A 99 4.92 -0.06 4.57
N GLU A 100 5.71 0.21 5.62
CA GLU A 100 5.47 1.34 6.53
C GLU A 100 5.71 2.69 5.85
N GLU A 101 6.69 2.77 4.96
CA GLU A 101 6.95 3.96 4.14
C GLU A 101 5.84 4.19 3.12
N LEU A 102 5.35 3.13 2.47
CA LEU A 102 4.19 3.23 1.60
C LEU A 102 2.93 3.68 2.37
N ALA A 103 2.76 3.21 3.62
CA ALA A 103 1.70 3.70 4.51
C ALA A 103 1.85 5.19 4.82
N ARG A 104 3.08 5.64 5.08
CA ARG A 104 3.40 7.05 5.37
C ARG A 104 3.09 7.95 4.18
N LEU A 105 3.53 7.57 2.97
CA LEU A 105 3.23 8.32 1.74
C LEU A 105 1.73 8.42 1.49
N ARG A 106 1.01 7.30 1.64
CA ARG A 106 -0.45 7.26 1.54
C ARG A 106 -1.11 8.25 2.51
N GLU A 107 -0.78 8.19 3.80
CA GLU A 107 -1.40 9.05 4.81
C GLU A 107 -1.07 10.52 4.59
N TYR A 108 0.17 10.82 4.22
CA TYR A 108 0.60 12.19 3.93
C TYR A 108 -0.24 12.79 2.81
N TYR A 109 -0.36 12.11 1.67
CA TYR A 109 -1.08 12.66 0.52
C TYR A 109 -2.61 12.63 0.68
N GLU A 110 -3.16 11.65 1.41
CA GLU A 110 -4.60 11.60 1.69
C GLU A 110 -5.07 12.72 2.63
N TYR A 111 -4.26 13.11 3.61
CA TYR A 111 -4.69 14.03 4.68
C TYR A 111 -4.08 15.43 4.62
N SER A 112 -3.03 15.67 3.84
CA SER A 112 -2.36 16.98 3.80
C SER A 112 -2.88 17.94 2.75
N GLY A 113 -3.60 17.46 1.72
CA GLY A 113 -3.98 18.26 0.56
C GLY A 113 -2.82 18.65 -0.36
N ASN A 114 -1.61 18.12 -0.12
CA ASN A 114 -0.45 18.38 -0.96
C ASN A 114 -0.48 17.51 -2.23
N LEU A 115 0.09 18.06 -3.30
CA LEU A 115 0.26 17.35 -4.57
C LEU A 115 1.43 16.36 -4.52
N CYS A 116 1.24 15.18 -5.12
CA CYS A 116 2.25 14.13 -5.10
C CYS A 116 3.37 14.35 -6.13
N SER A 117 4.59 14.47 -5.61
CA SER A 117 5.80 14.65 -6.43
C SER A 117 6.13 13.41 -7.27
N ASP A 118 6.86 13.61 -8.38
CA ASP A 118 7.35 12.48 -9.20
C ASP A 118 8.23 11.52 -8.39
N ILE A 119 9.07 12.08 -7.51
CA ILE A 119 10.02 11.32 -6.71
C ILE A 119 9.27 10.38 -5.76
N ASP A 120 8.31 10.92 -5.02
CA ASP A 120 7.52 10.12 -4.07
C ASP A 120 6.63 9.11 -4.77
N PHE A 121 6.06 9.47 -5.93
CA PHE A 121 5.24 8.56 -6.70
C PHE A 121 6.04 7.37 -7.26
N ASN A 122 7.24 7.64 -7.80
CA ASN A 122 8.14 6.60 -8.28
C ASN A 122 8.66 5.73 -7.13
N ASN A 123 8.96 6.31 -5.97
CA ASN A 123 9.33 5.55 -4.78
C ASN A 123 8.18 4.66 -4.30
N ALA A 124 6.95 5.18 -4.24
CA ALA A 124 5.77 4.40 -3.87
C ALA A 124 5.54 3.22 -4.83
N ARG A 125 5.70 3.44 -6.14
CA ARG A 125 5.58 2.39 -7.16
C ARG A 125 6.65 1.31 -6.99
N ARG A 126 7.90 1.70 -6.76
CA ARG A 126 9.00 0.75 -6.52
C ARG A 126 8.69 -0.14 -5.31
N ILE A 127 8.36 0.48 -4.16
CA ILE A 127 7.99 -0.25 -2.94
C ILE A 127 6.80 -1.18 -3.18
N PHE A 128 5.78 -0.68 -3.89
CA PHE A 128 4.59 -1.47 -4.22
C PHE A 128 4.96 -2.72 -5.01
N ASN A 129 5.72 -2.58 -6.10
CA ASN A 129 6.11 -3.70 -6.95
C ASN A 129 6.93 -4.74 -6.18
N GLU A 130 7.95 -4.30 -5.44
CA GLU A 130 8.81 -5.18 -4.63
C GLU A 130 7.96 -6.03 -3.67
N ILE A 131 7.08 -5.39 -2.88
CA ILE A 131 6.24 -6.11 -1.93
C ILE A 131 5.20 -6.98 -2.65
N TYR A 132 4.60 -6.50 -3.75
CA TYR A 132 3.60 -7.27 -4.48
C TYR A 132 4.17 -8.56 -5.06
N GLU A 133 5.38 -8.51 -5.62
CA GLU A 133 6.08 -9.68 -6.13
C GLU A 133 6.31 -10.71 -5.01
N ILE A 134 6.81 -10.28 -3.85
CA ILE A 134 6.99 -11.14 -2.68
C ILE A 134 5.67 -11.78 -2.26
N LEU A 135 4.59 -10.99 -2.17
CA LEU A 135 3.28 -11.48 -1.73
C LEU A 135 2.54 -12.35 -2.77
N ASN A 136 3.02 -12.41 -4.00
CA ASN A 136 2.48 -13.31 -5.03
C ASN A 136 3.21 -14.66 -5.10
N THR A 137 4.21 -14.90 -4.25
CA THR A 137 4.91 -16.19 -4.19
C THR A 137 4.15 -17.29 -3.43
N PHE A 138 2.98 -16.98 -2.85
CA PHE A 138 2.13 -17.90 -2.07
C PHE A 138 0.67 -17.95 -2.56
#